data_AF-A0A7W0M376-F1
#
_entry.id   AF-A0A7W0M376-F1
#
_cell.length_a   1.000
_cell.length_b   1.000
_cell.length_c   1.000
_cell.angle_alpha   90.00
_cell.angle_beta   90.00
_cell.angle_gamma   90.00
#
_symmetry.space_group_name_H-M   'P 1'
#
loop_
_entity.id
_entity.type
_entity.pdbx_description
1 polymer ?
#
loop_
_entity_poly.entity_id
_entity_poly.type
_entity_poly.pdbx_seq_one_letter_code
_entity_poly.pdbx_strand_id
1 'polypeptide(L)'
;MTAYLITGVRPLGGEPADLLLSDGRIADAADAPTGVVTVDGAGLVALPGLVDLHTHLREPGREDAETIETGSRAAALGGYTAVV
;
A
#
# COMPACT_ATOMS: atom_id res chain seq x y z
N MET A 1 -7.82 6.79 -13.20
CA MET A 1 -6.89 6.29 -12.16
C MET A 1 -5.94 5.31 -12.82
N THR A 2 -4.70 5.20 -12.36
CA THR A 2 -3.71 4.26 -12.91
C THR A 2 -3.95 2.86 -12.36
N ALA A 3 -3.99 1.85 -13.23
CA ALA A 3 -4.04 0.45 -12.83
C ALA A 3 -2.62 -0.14 -12.78
N TYR A 4 -2.39 -1.06 -11.84
CA TYR A 4 -1.11 -1.77 -11.67
C TYR A 4 -1.36 -3.27 -11.58
N LEU A 5 -0.50 -4.07 -12.21
CA LEU A 5 -0.45 -5.52 -12.03
C LEU A 5 0.82 -5.87 -11.25
N ILE A 6 0.67 -6.41 -10.04
CA ILE A 6 1.79 -6.92 -9.24
C ILE A 6 1.90 -8.42 -9.51
N THR A 7 3.01 -8.89 -10.05
CA THR A 7 3.16 -10.29 -10.48
C THR A 7 3.98 -11.12 -9.50
N GLY A 8 3.63 -12.40 -9.33
CA GLY A 8 4.44 -13.39 -8.61
C GLY A 8 4.65 -13.11 -7.12
N VAL A 9 3.85 -12.22 -6.54
CA VAL A 9 3.94 -11.86 -5.12
C VAL A 9 3.30 -12.94 -4.26
N ARG A 10 3.66 -13.06 -2.98
CA ARG A 10 3.07 -14.03 -2.05
C ARG A 10 2.06 -13.35 -1.12
N PRO A 11 0.74 -13.42 -1.37
CA PRO A 11 -0.25 -12.80 -0.49
C PRO A 11 -0.24 -13.48 0.88
N LEU A 12 -0.04 -12.68 1.94
CA LEU A 12 0.05 -13.16 3.32
C LEU A 12 1.11 -14.27 3.53
N GLY A 13 2.12 -14.32 2.65
CA GLY A 13 3.17 -15.34 2.69
C GLY A 13 2.75 -16.70 2.14
N GLY A 14 1.58 -16.81 1.52
CA GLY A 14 1.10 -18.02 0.86
C GLY A 14 1.81 -18.32 -0.46
N GLU A 15 1.08 -19.02 -1.34
CA GLU A 15 1.53 -19.33 -2.70
C GLU A 15 1.65 -18.06 -3.56
N PRO A 16 2.59 -18.02 -4.52
CA PRO A 16 2.71 -16.92 -5.45
C PRO A 16 1.41 -16.70 -6.26
N ALA A 17 1.02 -15.44 -6.42
CA ALA A 17 -0.14 -15.02 -7.19
C ALA A 17 0.08 -13.62 -7.77
N ASP A 18 -0.72 -13.28 -8.78
CA ASP A 18 -0.74 -11.94 -9.36
C ASP A 18 -1.90 -11.14 -8.75
N LEU A 19 -1.70 -9.83 -8.54
CA LEU A 19 -2.69 -8.91 -7.98
C LEU A 19 -2.90 -7.72 -8.91
N LEU A 20 -4.14 -7.52 -9.38
CA LEU A 20 -4.53 -6.30 -10.09
C LEU A 20 -5.01 -5.25 -9.09
N LEU A 21 -4.45 -4.05 -9.19
CA LEU A 21 -4.95 -2.85 -8.51
C LEU A 21 -5.64 -1.97 -9.54
N SER A 22 -6.94 -1.76 -9.40
CA SER A 22 -7.76 -0.91 -10.29
C SER A 22 -8.73 -0.07 -9.48
N ASP A 23 -8.82 1.23 -9.81
CA ASP A 23 -9.74 2.20 -9.17
C ASP A 23 -9.73 2.15 -7.63
N GLY A 24 -8.53 2.07 -7.05
CA GLY A 24 -8.31 2.04 -5.61
C GLY A 24 -8.73 0.73 -4.93
N ARG A 25 -8.98 -0.34 -5.70
CA ARG A 25 -9.38 -1.66 -5.20
C ARG A 25 -8.48 -2.75 -5.74
N ILE A 26 -8.42 -3.85 -4.99
CA ILE A 26 -7.88 -5.13 -5.47
C ILE A 26 -8.95 -5.76 -6.36
N ALA A 27 -8.56 -6.20 -7.55
CA ALA A 27 -9.39 -6.86 -8.55
C ALA A 27 -8.75 -8.19 -8.99
N ASP A 28 -9.46 -8.96 -9.80
CA ASP A 28 -8.93 -10.20 -10.36
C ASP A 28 -7.82 -9.89 -11.37
N ALA A 29 -6.70 -10.61 -11.29
CA ALA A 29 -5.59 -10.46 -12.23
C ALA A 29 -5.99 -10.83 -13.67
N ALA A 30 -7.00 -11.69 -13.84
CA ALA A 30 -7.54 -12.04 -15.15
C ALA A 30 -8.16 -10.84 -15.90
N ASP A 31 -8.57 -9.79 -15.18
CA ASP A 31 -9.17 -8.58 -15.74
C ASP A 31 -8.13 -7.51 -16.12
N ALA A 32 -6.84 -7.83 -16.03
CA ALA A 32 -5.77 -6.87 -16.29
C ALA A 32 -5.82 -6.37 -17.76
N PRO A 33 -5.91 -5.05 -17.99
CA PRO A 33 -5.93 -4.53 -19.34
C PRO A 33 -4.57 -4.71 -20.02
N THR A 34 -4.57 -4.87 -21.35
CA THR A 34 -3.33 -4.93 -22.13
C THR A 34 -2.51 -3.66 -21.94
N GLY A 35 -1.22 -3.83 -21.62
CA GLY A 35 -0.31 -2.70 -21.38
C GLY A 35 -0.46 -2.05 -20.00
N VAL A 36 -1.15 -2.69 -19.04
CA VAL A 36 -1.14 -2.28 -17.64
C VAL A 36 0.29 -2.15 -17.11
N VAL A 37 0.51 -1.21 -16.21
CA VAL A 37 1.82 -1.05 -15.57
C VAL A 37 2.09 -2.26 -14.68
N THR A 38 3.15 -3.00 -14.98
CA THR A 38 3.53 -4.20 -14.21
C THR A 38 4.62 -3.88 -13.20
N VAL A 39 4.48 -4.46 -12.00
CA VAL A 39 5.49 -4.44 -10.93
C VAL A 39 5.84 -5.89 -10.59
N ASP A 40 7.13 -6.23 -10.68
CA ASP A 40 7.60 -7.57 -10.30
C ASP A 40 7.67 -7.71 -8.77
N GLY A 41 6.87 -8.62 -8.23
CA GLY A 41 6.80 -8.94 -6.80
C GLY A 41 7.42 -10.30 -6.46
N ALA A 42 8.12 -10.96 -7.38
CA ALA A 42 8.68 -12.28 -7.16
C ALA A 42 9.59 -12.33 -5.92
N GLY A 43 9.35 -13.30 -5.04
CA GLY A 43 10.10 -13.46 -3.79
C GLY A 43 9.70 -12.50 -2.66
N LEU A 44 8.79 -11.55 -2.92
CA LEU A 44 8.26 -10.63 -1.92
C LEU A 44 6.94 -11.14 -1.33
N VAL A 45 6.60 -10.62 -0.16
CA VAL A 45 5.33 -10.89 0.53
C VAL A 45 4.43 -9.67 0.39
N ALA A 46 3.21 -9.87 -0.12
CA ALA A 46 2.17 -8.85 -0.11
C ALA A 46 1.36 -8.98 1.18
N LEU A 47 1.41 -7.93 2.00
CA LEU A 47 0.57 -7.78 3.18
C LEU A 47 -0.45 -6.66 2.94
N PRO A 48 -1.64 -6.72 3.57
CA PRO A 48 -2.47 -5.54 3.71
C PRO A 48 -1.65 -4.42 4.35
N GLY A 49 -1.91 -3.19 3.93
CA GLY A 49 -1.33 -2.03 4.60
C GLY A 49 -1.73 -2.02 6.08
N LEU A 50 -0.76 -1.75 6.94
CA LEU A 50 -0.99 -1.79 8.39
C LEU A 50 -1.86 -0.61 8.83
N VAL A 51 -2.59 -0.80 9.92
CA VAL A 51 -3.41 0.22 10.57
C VAL A 51 -2.84 0.53 11.94
N ASP A 52 -2.38 1.76 12.15
CA ASP A 52 -2.00 2.26 13.47
C ASP A 52 -3.22 2.91 14.12
N LEU A 53 -3.60 2.40 15.30
CA LEU A 53 -4.76 2.88 16.05
C LEU A 53 -4.39 3.91 17.12
N HIS A 54 -3.11 4.23 17.26
CA HIS A 54 -2.64 5.13 18.31
C HIS A 54 -1.48 6.00 17.85
N THR A 55 -1.79 6.97 17.00
CA THR A 55 -0.84 7.95 16.50
C THR A 55 -1.10 9.34 17.11
N HIS A 56 -0.06 10.16 17.22
CA HIS A 56 -0.18 11.56 17.64
C HIS A 56 0.53 12.44 16.64
N LEU A 57 -0.17 12.89 15.59
CA LEU A 57 0.41 13.66 14.47
C LEU A 57 0.75 15.12 14.78
N ARG A 58 0.60 15.53 16.05
CA ARG A 58 1.00 16.84 16.63
C ARG A 58 0.43 18.09 15.95
N GLU A 59 -0.49 17.93 15.02
CA GLU A 59 -1.19 19.03 14.35
C GLU A 59 -2.70 18.98 14.65
N PRO A 60 -3.32 20.12 15.02
CA PRO A 60 -2.74 21.46 15.12
C PRO A 60 -2.00 21.75 16.45
N GLY A 61 -1.02 22.68 16.41
CA GLY A 61 -0.44 23.36 17.56
C GLY A 61 0.95 22.89 18.03
N ARG A 62 1.51 21.84 17.43
CA ARG A 62 2.86 21.30 17.69
C ARG A 62 3.55 20.83 16.41
N GLU A 63 3.37 21.58 15.32
CA GLU A 63 3.93 21.34 13.99
C GLU A 63 5.47 21.40 13.97
N ASP A 64 6.08 21.97 15.01
CA ASP A 64 7.52 21.94 15.26
C ASP A 64 8.07 20.51 15.45
N ALA A 65 7.24 19.60 15.96
CA ALA A 65 7.58 18.21 16.18
C ALA A 65 7.18 17.33 15.00
N GLU A 66 5.93 17.45 14.54
CA GLU A 66 5.37 16.66 13.44
C GLU A 66 4.11 17.35 12.88
N THR A 67 3.84 17.13 11.60
CA THR A 67 2.58 17.52 10.92
C THR A 67 1.85 16.27 10.44
N ILE A 68 0.57 16.42 10.06
CA ILE A 68 -0.18 15.34 9.40
C ILE A 68 0.58 14.84 8.16
N GLU A 69 1.15 15.75 7.36
CA GLU A 69 1.92 15.39 6.16
C GLU A 69 3.16 14.56 6.52
N THR A 70 3.99 15.04 7.44
CA THR A 70 5.26 14.37 7.76
C THR A 70 5.03 13.02 8.44
N GLY A 71 4.07 12.94 9.37
CA GLY A 71 3.73 11.69 10.06
C GLY A 71 3.11 10.66 9.12
N SER A 72 2.20 11.07 8.23
CA SER A 72 1.60 10.17 7.22
C SER A 72 2.64 9.63 6.24
N ARG A 73 3.62 10.45 5.84
CA ARG A 73 4.74 10.00 4.98
C ARG A 73 5.63 8.99 5.70
N ALA A 74 5.92 9.21 6.98
CA ALA A 74 6.68 8.26 7.78
C ALA A 74 5.92 6.92 7.93
N ALA A 75 4.62 6.97 8.20
CA ALA A 75 3.74 5.81 8.27
C ALA A 75 3.76 4.99 6.96
N ALA A 76 3.62 5.66 5.80
CA ALA A 76 3.67 5.03 4.49
C ALA A 76 5.01 4.32 4.21
N LEU A 77 6.13 4.94 4.60
CA LEU A 77 7.47 4.32 4.49
C LEU A 77 7.60 3.07 5.38
N GLY A 78 6.88 3.03 6.50
CA GLY A 78 6.83 1.88 7.42
C GLY A 78 5.83 0.79 7.03
N GLY A 79 5.07 0.96 5.93
CA GLY A 79 4.05 0.00 5.50
C GLY A 79 2.67 0.20 6.15
N TYR A 80 2.44 1.32 6.84
CA TYR A 80 1.13 1.71 7.33
C TYR A 80 0.38 2.52 6.26
N THR A 81 -0.90 2.18 6.06
CA THR A 81 -1.76 2.87 5.10
C THR A 81 -2.92 3.61 5.76
N ALA A 82 -3.11 3.43 7.06
CA ALA A 82 -4.02 4.21 7.88
C ALA A 82 -3.42 4.41 9.28
N VAL A 83 -3.57 5.63 9.80
CA VAL A 83 -3.14 6.04 11.14
C VAL A 83 -4.26 6.85 11.78
N VAL A 84 -4.49 6.68 13.08
CA VAL A 84 -5.59 7.30 13.85
C VAL A 84 -5.07 7.96 15.11
#